data_AF-A0A438E563-F1
#
_entry.id   AF-A0A438E563-F1
#
_cell.length_a   1.000
_cell.length_b   1.000
_cell.length_c   1.000
_cell.angle_alpha   90.00
_cell.angle_beta   90.00
_cell.angle_gamma   90.00
#
_symmetry.space_group_name_H-M   'P 1'
#
loop_
_entity.id
_entity.type
_entity.pdbx_description
1 polymer ?
#
loop_
_entity_poly.entity_id
_entity_poly.type
_entity_poly.pdbx_seq_one_letter_code
_entity_poly.pdbx_strand_id
1 'polypeptide(L)'
;MSVGSMKMIRMSLALEVIELDQKTQLVHELDGHVIRCVRDQNGNHVIQKCIECIPTEKIGFIISAFKGQVTALSSHPYGCRVIQRVLEHCSEVSQSQFIVDEILESAYVLAEDQYGNYVTQHVLERGNPHERSQIISKLTGKIVQMSQHKYASNVIEKCLEYGSTSECELLTEEIIGQSEDNDNLLVMMKDQFANYVVQKILETSNDKQREILLNRIRVHLNALKKYTYGKHIVARFEQLCCEGTFCYNTFD
;
A
#
# COMPACT_ATOMS: atom_id res chain seq x y z
N MET A 1 -0.48 35.41 3.72
CA MET A 1 -1.32 34.59 2.81
C MET A 1 -1.57 35.38 1.54
N SER A 2 -1.37 34.81 0.35
CA SER A 2 -1.67 35.50 -0.91
C SER A 2 -3.18 35.51 -1.19
N VAL A 3 -3.63 36.46 -2.01
CA VAL A 3 -5.04 36.54 -2.47
C VAL A 3 -5.48 35.24 -3.15
N GLY A 4 -4.55 34.55 -3.84
CA GLY A 4 -4.80 33.25 -4.46
C GLY A 4 -5.09 32.13 -3.46
N SER A 5 -4.33 32.05 -2.36
CA SER A 5 -4.56 31.04 -1.31
C SER A 5 -5.92 31.21 -0.63
N MET A 6 -6.36 32.45 -0.44
CA MET A 6 -7.65 32.74 0.20
C MET A 6 -8.85 32.41 -0.71
N LYS A 7 -8.69 32.55 -2.04
CA LYS A 7 -9.68 32.07 -3.03
C LYS A 7 -9.85 30.54 -2.99
N MET A 8 -8.76 29.79 -2.92
CA MET A 8 -8.82 28.31 -2.92
C MET A 8 -9.49 27.76 -1.65
N ILE A 9 -9.18 28.33 -0.47
CA ILE A 9 -9.83 27.94 0.79
C ILE A 9 -11.34 28.23 0.73
N ARG A 10 -11.75 29.39 0.22
CA ARG A 10 -13.17 29.73 0.04
C ARG A 10 -13.84 28.79 -0.95
N MET A 11 -13.16 28.38 -2.00
CA MET A 11 -13.70 27.45 -2.99
C MET A 11 -13.94 26.06 -2.42
N SER A 12 -13.00 25.53 -1.62
CA SER A 12 -13.17 24.24 -0.96
C SER A 12 -14.37 24.21 -0.01
N LEU A 13 -14.60 25.29 0.74
CA LEU A 13 -15.77 25.42 1.63
C LEU A 13 -17.07 25.64 0.84
N ALA A 14 -17.01 26.42 -0.24
CA ALA A 14 -18.18 26.65 -1.08
C ALA A 14 -18.68 25.36 -1.74
N LEU A 15 -17.78 24.47 -2.17
CA LEU A 15 -18.12 23.17 -2.75
C LEU A 15 -18.90 22.25 -1.79
N GLU A 16 -18.94 22.52 -0.49
CA GLU A 16 -19.78 21.77 0.47
C GLU A 16 -21.22 22.28 0.53
N VAL A 17 -21.44 23.56 0.27
CA VAL A 17 -22.69 24.26 0.64
C VAL A 17 -23.50 24.70 -0.59
N ILE A 18 -22.90 24.77 -1.78
CA ILE A 18 -23.56 25.24 -3.00
C ILE A 18 -24.22 24.11 -3.81
N GLU A 19 -25.20 24.47 -4.64
CA GLU A 19 -25.90 23.55 -5.54
C GLU A 19 -24.99 23.04 -6.68
N LEU A 20 -25.31 21.86 -7.23
CA LEU A 20 -24.47 21.13 -8.17
C LEU A 20 -24.12 21.92 -9.44
N ASP A 21 -25.06 22.70 -9.97
CA ASP A 21 -24.83 23.51 -11.17
C ASP A 21 -23.80 24.61 -10.93
N GLN A 22 -23.81 25.23 -9.74
CA GLN A 22 -22.81 26.22 -9.33
C GLN A 22 -21.43 25.57 -9.08
N LYS A 23 -21.39 24.37 -8.51
CA LYS A 23 -20.13 23.59 -8.38
C LYS A 23 -19.51 23.33 -9.75
N THR A 24 -20.34 22.95 -10.72
CA THR A 24 -19.91 22.63 -12.08
C THR A 24 -19.36 23.87 -12.79
N GLN A 25 -20.01 25.04 -12.65
CA GLN A 25 -19.51 26.27 -13.25
C GLN A 25 -18.16 26.71 -12.64
N LEU A 26 -18.02 26.63 -11.31
CA LEU A 26 -16.78 26.98 -10.63
C LEU A 26 -15.63 26.01 -10.98
N VAL A 27 -15.93 24.71 -11.11
CA VAL A 27 -14.88 23.72 -11.40
C VAL A 27 -14.28 23.93 -12.79
N HIS A 28 -15.05 24.43 -13.76
CA HIS A 28 -14.54 24.75 -15.09
C HIS A 28 -13.46 25.84 -15.10
N GLU A 29 -13.37 26.70 -14.08
CA GLU A 29 -12.26 27.67 -13.95
C GLU A 29 -10.89 26.98 -13.71
N LEU A 30 -10.89 25.70 -13.32
CA LEU A 30 -9.68 24.90 -13.11
C LEU A 30 -9.16 24.24 -14.39
N ASP A 31 -9.91 24.30 -15.49
CA ASP A 31 -9.51 23.71 -16.76
C ASP A 31 -8.21 24.36 -17.28
N GLY A 32 -7.30 23.55 -17.79
CA GLY A 32 -5.93 23.95 -18.13
C GLY A 32 -4.99 24.21 -16.95
N HIS A 33 -5.47 24.12 -15.70
CA HIS A 33 -4.67 24.39 -14.49
C HIS A 33 -4.64 23.23 -13.48
N VAL A 34 -5.32 22.12 -13.77
CA VAL A 34 -5.49 20.96 -12.89
C VAL A 34 -4.18 20.48 -12.24
N ILE A 35 -3.16 20.14 -13.05
CA ILE A 35 -1.89 19.60 -12.53
C ILE A 35 -1.18 20.60 -11.61
N ARG A 36 -1.22 21.89 -11.94
CA ARG A 36 -0.67 22.95 -11.09
C ARG A 36 -1.42 23.01 -9.76
N CYS A 37 -2.74 22.90 -9.77
CA CYS A 37 -3.55 22.87 -8.56
C CYS A 37 -3.24 21.65 -7.69
N VAL A 38 -3.09 20.46 -8.28
CA VAL A 38 -2.73 19.23 -7.53
C VAL A 38 -1.39 19.38 -6.81
N ARG A 39 -0.42 20.07 -7.41
CA ARG A 39 0.90 20.30 -6.82
C ARG A 39 0.94 21.49 -5.84
N ASP A 40 -0.15 22.24 -5.69
CA ASP A 40 -0.24 23.37 -4.76
C ASP A 40 -0.76 22.93 -3.38
N GLN A 41 -0.21 23.52 -2.32
CA GLN A 41 -0.56 23.21 -0.92
C GLN A 41 -2.04 23.48 -0.58
N ASN A 42 -2.71 24.38 -1.29
CA ASN A 42 -4.15 24.65 -1.13
C ASN A 42 -4.95 24.06 -2.28
N GLY A 43 -4.40 24.11 -3.49
CA GLY A 43 -5.09 23.65 -4.70
C GLY A 43 -5.42 22.18 -4.69
N ASN A 44 -4.58 21.34 -4.06
CA ASN A 44 -4.86 19.91 -3.95
C ASN A 44 -6.16 19.63 -3.19
N HIS A 45 -6.48 20.42 -2.15
CA HIS A 45 -7.72 20.25 -1.38
C HIS A 45 -8.95 20.57 -2.22
N VAL A 46 -8.85 21.58 -3.09
CA VAL A 46 -9.92 21.91 -4.04
C VAL A 46 -10.14 20.75 -5.00
N ILE A 47 -9.07 20.21 -5.61
CA ILE A 47 -9.19 19.08 -6.55
C ILE A 47 -9.78 17.83 -5.87
N GLN A 48 -9.33 17.50 -4.64
CA GLN A 48 -9.93 16.43 -3.84
C GLN A 48 -11.43 16.67 -3.65
N LYS A 49 -11.83 17.89 -3.29
CA LYS A 49 -13.24 18.22 -3.07
C LYS A 49 -14.09 18.13 -4.33
N CYS A 50 -13.53 18.50 -5.48
CA CYS A 50 -14.20 18.32 -6.76
C CYS A 50 -14.47 16.83 -7.03
N ILE A 51 -13.49 15.96 -6.77
CA ILE A 51 -13.62 14.50 -6.95
C ILE A 51 -14.65 13.90 -5.97
N GLU A 52 -14.68 14.36 -4.72
CA GLU A 52 -15.62 13.87 -3.69
C GLU A 52 -17.07 14.29 -3.94
N CYS A 53 -17.28 15.51 -4.44
CA CYS A 53 -18.59 16.18 -4.39
C CYS A 53 -19.25 16.41 -5.75
N ILE A 54 -18.56 16.15 -6.86
CA ILE A 54 -19.07 16.39 -8.21
C ILE A 54 -19.05 15.06 -8.99
N PRO A 55 -20.15 14.68 -9.67
CA PRO A 55 -20.18 13.48 -10.49
C PRO A 55 -19.06 13.43 -11.53
N THR A 56 -18.49 12.24 -11.74
CA THR A 56 -17.29 12.04 -12.58
C THR A 56 -17.49 12.56 -14.00
N GLU A 57 -18.71 12.47 -14.54
CA GLU A 57 -19.03 12.91 -15.90
C GLU A 57 -18.85 14.42 -16.09
N LYS A 58 -18.95 15.21 -15.01
CA LYS A 58 -18.78 16.67 -15.00
C LYS A 58 -17.33 17.11 -14.78
N ILE A 59 -16.49 16.23 -14.24
CA ILE A 59 -15.08 16.50 -13.93
C ILE A 59 -14.12 15.69 -14.82
N GLY A 60 -14.59 15.18 -15.96
CA GLY A 60 -13.78 14.37 -16.87
C GLY A 60 -12.48 15.05 -17.33
N PHE A 61 -12.45 16.38 -17.42
CA PHE A 61 -11.23 17.14 -17.73
C PHE A 61 -10.17 17.06 -16.60
N ILE A 62 -10.60 16.98 -15.33
CA ILE A 62 -9.71 16.77 -14.18
C ILE A 62 -9.08 15.39 -14.29
N ILE A 63 -9.92 14.36 -14.48
CA ILE A 63 -9.45 12.97 -14.57
C ILE A 63 -8.50 12.84 -15.76
N SER A 64 -8.89 13.33 -16.94
CA SER A 64 -8.08 13.26 -18.16
C SER A 64 -6.73 13.96 -18.02
N ALA A 65 -6.63 15.02 -17.21
CA ALA A 65 -5.36 15.72 -16.99
C ALA A 65 -4.31 14.85 -16.29
N PHE A 66 -4.70 13.76 -15.61
CA PHE A 66 -3.77 12.86 -14.92
C PHE A 66 -3.10 11.85 -15.84
N LYS A 67 -3.59 11.68 -17.07
CA LYS A 67 -3.06 10.71 -18.02
C LYS A 67 -1.58 10.94 -18.32
N GLY A 68 -0.78 9.88 -18.17
CA GLY A 68 0.68 9.91 -18.31
C GLY A 68 1.43 10.61 -17.17
N GLN A 69 0.74 10.95 -16.08
CA GLN A 69 1.30 11.62 -14.91
C GLN A 69 1.01 10.86 -13.61
N VAL A 70 0.32 9.71 -13.66
CA VAL A 70 -0.24 9.07 -12.47
C VAL A 70 0.86 8.62 -11.52
N THR A 71 1.95 8.06 -12.03
CA THR A 71 3.11 7.67 -11.22
C THR A 71 3.73 8.89 -10.53
N ALA A 72 3.97 9.98 -11.27
CA ALA A 72 4.55 11.20 -10.72
C ALA A 72 3.65 11.87 -9.67
N LEU A 73 2.33 11.82 -9.86
CA LEU A 73 1.36 12.32 -8.90
C LEU A 73 1.26 11.41 -7.67
N SER A 74 1.28 10.10 -7.85
CA SER A 74 1.27 9.11 -6.76
C SER A 74 2.49 9.23 -5.85
N SER A 75 3.64 9.63 -6.39
CA SER A 75 4.87 9.91 -5.63
C SER A 75 4.98 11.36 -5.13
N HIS A 76 3.93 12.17 -5.26
CA HIS A 76 3.91 13.57 -4.80
C HIS A 76 3.17 13.70 -3.45
N PRO A 77 3.67 14.51 -2.48
CA PRO A 77 3.08 14.65 -1.14
C PRO A 77 1.60 15.03 -1.13
N TYR A 78 1.15 15.81 -2.12
CA TYR A 78 -0.25 16.18 -2.29
C TYR A 78 -0.95 15.36 -3.38
N GLY A 79 -0.20 14.91 -4.39
CA GLY A 79 -0.78 14.22 -5.54
C GLY A 79 -1.27 12.83 -5.16
N CYS A 80 -0.58 12.13 -4.25
CA CYS A 80 -0.97 10.81 -3.78
C CYS A 80 -2.35 10.82 -3.12
N ARG A 81 -2.73 11.93 -2.45
CA ARG A 81 -4.05 12.10 -1.85
C ARG A 81 -5.13 12.32 -2.90
N VAL A 82 -4.82 13.10 -3.95
CA VAL A 82 -5.72 13.28 -5.08
C VAL A 82 -5.96 11.96 -5.82
N ILE A 83 -4.91 11.18 -6.11
CA ILE A 83 -5.04 9.88 -6.77
C ILE A 83 -5.89 8.92 -5.91
N GLN A 84 -5.69 8.87 -4.59
CA GLN A 84 -6.54 8.07 -3.70
C GLN A 84 -8.01 8.51 -3.75
N ARG A 85 -8.32 9.82 -3.79
CA ARG A 85 -9.71 10.29 -3.97
C ARG A 85 -10.32 9.81 -5.28
N VAL A 86 -9.54 9.76 -6.36
CA VAL A 86 -10.03 9.22 -7.64
C VAL A 86 -10.39 7.75 -7.49
N LEU A 87 -9.52 6.94 -6.87
CA LEU A 87 -9.77 5.52 -6.64
C LEU A 87 -11.01 5.27 -5.75
N GLU A 88 -11.31 6.18 -4.82
CA GLU A 88 -12.42 6.05 -3.88
C GLU A 88 -13.78 6.52 -4.45
N HIS A 89 -13.79 7.55 -5.29
CA HIS A 89 -15.01 8.26 -5.66
C HIS A 89 -15.37 8.20 -7.15
N CYS A 90 -14.43 7.87 -8.04
CA CYS A 90 -14.74 7.78 -9.46
C CYS A 90 -15.29 6.39 -9.81
N SER A 91 -16.61 6.29 -9.91
CA SER A 91 -17.34 5.07 -10.29
C SER A 91 -17.30 4.75 -11.79
N GLU A 92 -17.01 5.74 -12.64
CA GLU A 92 -16.98 5.59 -14.10
C GLU A 92 -15.66 4.97 -14.55
N VAL A 93 -15.61 3.63 -14.54
CA VAL A 93 -14.43 2.83 -14.90
C VAL A 93 -13.85 3.24 -16.25
N SER A 94 -14.71 3.54 -17.24
CA SER A 94 -14.26 3.93 -18.59
C SER A 94 -13.38 5.19 -18.62
N GLN A 95 -13.54 6.09 -17.64
CA GLN A 95 -12.79 7.34 -17.55
C GLN A 95 -11.58 7.24 -16.64
N SER A 96 -11.59 6.36 -15.64
CA SER A 96 -10.53 6.24 -14.63
C SER A 96 -9.62 5.02 -14.79
N GLN A 97 -9.93 4.06 -15.66
CA GLN A 97 -9.18 2.81 -15.79
C GLN A 97 -7.68 3.02 -16.04
N PHE A 98 -7.31 4.00 -16.88
CA PHE A 98 -5.90 4.29 -17.18
C PHE A 98 -5.09 4.66 -15.91
N ILE A 99 -5.75 5.18 -14.87
CA ILE A 99 -5.12 5.52 -13.59
C ILE A 99 -4.67 4.25 -12.89
N VAL A 100 -5.56 3.25 -12.83
CA VAL A 100 -5.22 1.94 -12.28
C VAL A 100 -4.13 1.30 -13.13
N ASP A 101 -4.24 1.34 -14.45
CA ASP A 101 -3.25 0.73 -15.36
C ASP A 101 -1.84 1.33 -15.16
N GLU A 102 -1.71 2.65 -15.06
CA GLU A 102 -0.42 3.32 -14.79
C GLU A 102 0.13 2.99 -13.39
N ILE A 103 -0.73 2.83 -12.38
CA ILE A 103 -0.33 2.38 -11.03
C ILE A 103 0.21 0.95 -11.10
N LEU A 104 -0.48 0.04 -11.80
CA LEU A 104 -0.07 -1.36 -11.94
C LEU A 104 1.25 -1.49 -12.71
N GLU A 105 1.44 -0.69 -13.77
CA GLU A 105 2.70 -0.65 -14.52
C GLU A 105 3.88 -0.22 -13.62
N SER A 106 3.63 0.74 -12.73
CA SER A 106 4.63 1.32 -11.83
C SER A 106 4.64 0.72 -10.42
N ALA A 107 3.94 -0.39 -10.18
CA ALA A 107 3.67 -0.92 -8.84
C ALA A 107 4.93 -1.12 -7.99
N TYR A 108 6.01 -1.62 -8.59
CA TYR A 108 7.30 -1.80 -7.92
C TYR A 108 7.89 -0.47 -7.44
N VAL A 109 7.96 0.53 -8.32
CA VAL A 109 8.53 1.86 -8.01
C VAL A 109 7.68 2.58 -6.97
N LEU A 110 6.35 2.50 -7.11
CA LEU A 110 5.43 3.11 -6.17
C LEU A 110 5.51 2.48 -4.78
N ALA A 111 5.69 1.16 -4.69
CA ALA A 111 5.82 0.47 -3.40
C ALA A 111 7.04 0.94 -2.59
N GLU A 112 8.14 1.33 -3.26
CA GLU A 112 9.33 1.88 -2.61
C GLU A 112 9.23 3.39 -2.33
N ASP A 113 8.27 4.10 -2.92
CA ASP A 113 8.13 5.54 -2.70
C ASP A 113 7.42 5.87 -1.37
N GLN A 114 7.87 6.92 -0.69
CA GLN A 114 7.34 7.36 0.62
C GLN A 114 5.86 7.77 0.60
N TYR A 115 5.33 8.15 -0.57
CA TYR A 115 3.92 8.49 -0.78
C TYR A 115 3.21 7.46 -1.65
N GLY A 116 3.89 6.98 -2.70
CA GLY A 116 3.39 6.00 -3.65
C GLY A 116 2.96 4.69 -3.00
N ASN A 117 3.65 4.27 -1.92
CA ASN A 117 3.32 3.03 -1.23
C ASN A 117 1.86 3.03 -0.73
N TYR A 118 1.32 4.18 -0.33
CA TYR A 118 -0.07 4.28 0.11
C TYR A 118 -1.06 4.11 -1.06
N VAL A 119 -0.69 4.55 -2.26
CA VAL A 119 -1.51 4.35 -3.46
C VAL A 119 -1.52 2.87 -3.86
N THR A 120 -0.36 2.20 -3.84
CA THR A 120 -0.27 0.75 -4.09
C THR A 120 -1.07 -0.05 -3.06
N GLN A 121 -0.97 0.29 -1.77
CA GLN A 121 -1.77 -0.34 -0.71
C GLN A 121 -3.28 -0.12 -0.94
N HIS A 122 -3.69 1.07 -1.38
CA HIS A 122 -5.09 1.34 -1.67
C HIS A 122 -5.66 0.39 -2.73
N VAL A 123 -4.91 0.13 -3.81
CA VAL A 123 -5.30 -0.85 -4.84
C VAL A 123 -5.31 -2.28 -4.29
N LEU A 124 -4.38 -2.64 -3.41
CA LEU A 124 -4.41 -3.96 -2.75
C LEU A 124 -5.67 -4.15 -1.87
N GLU A 125 -6.07 -3.11 -1.12
CA GLU A 125 -7.22 -3.17 -0.20
C GLU A 125 -8.57 -3.12 -0.91
N ARG A 126 -8.70 -2.28 -1.94
CA ARG A 126 -9.98 -1.93 -2.57
C ARG A 126 -10.13 -2.43 -4.01
N GLY A 127 -9.02 -2.67 -4.69
CA GLY A 127 -9.00 -3.16 -6.06
C GLY A 127 -9.59 -4.57 -6.18
N ASN A 128 -9.93 -4.95 -7.40
CA ASN A 128 -10.44 -6.28 -7.70
C ASN A 128 -9.31 -7.33 -7.66
N PRO A 129 -9.63 -8.64 -7.60
CA PRO A 129 -8.61 -9.68 -7.50
C PRO A 129 -7.56 -9.64 -8.62
N HIS A 130 -7.93 -9.27 -9.85
CA HIS A 130 -6.99 -9.20 -10.96
C HIS A 130 -5.94 -8.10 -10.76
N GLU A 131 -6.35 -6.92 -10.28
CA GLU A 131 -5.43 -5.81 -9.97
C GLU A 131 -4.46 -6.19 -8.84
N ARG A 132 -4.96 -6.88 -7.80
CA ARG A 132 -4.12 -7.39 -6.70
C ARG A 132 -3.08 -8.38 -7.20
N SER A 133 -3.50 -9.34 -8.03
CA SER A 133 -2.61 -10.33 -8.63
C SER A 133 -1.53 -9.69 -9.51
N GLN A 134 -1.86 -8.63 -10.25
CA GLN A 134 -0.86 -7.91 -11.03
C GLN A 134 0.20 -7.24 -10.15
N ILE A 135 -0.21 -6.59 -9.03
CA ILE A 135 0.74 -6.02 -8.07
C ILE A 135 1.62 -7.13 -7.50
N ILE A 136 1.02 -8.20 -6.97
CA ILE A 136 1.75 -9.32 -6.36
C ILE A 136 2.78 -9.89 -7.34
N SER A 137 2.36 -10.17 -8.58
CA SER A 137 3.24 -10.70 -9.63
C SER A 137 4.43 -9.79 -9.95
N LYS A 138 4.28 -8.47 -9.85
CA LYS A 138 5.39 -7.51 -10.05
C LYS A 138 6.42 -7.52 -8.92
N LEU A 139 6.00 -7.92 -7.72
CA LEU A 139 6.85 -7.93 -6.52
C LEU A 139 7.47 -9.31 -6.24
N THR A 140 6.86 -10.39 -6.75
CA THR A 140 7.40 -11.75 -6.66
C THR A 140 8.84 -11.83 -7.18
N GLY A 141 9.68 -12.58 -6.47
CA GLY A 141 11.11 -12.69 -6.68
C GLY A 141 11.94 -11.60 -5.99
N LYS A 142 11.31 -10.64 -5.31
CA LYS A 142 11.97 -9.55 -4.55
C LYS A 142 11.39 -9.35 -3.17
N ILE A 143 10.60 -10.28 -2.66
CA ILE A 143 9.83 -10.15 -1.41
C ILE A 143 10.75 -9.94 -0.22
N VAL A 144 11.86 -10.66 -0.14
CA VAL A 144 12.84 -10.51 0.94
C VAL A 144 13.51 -9.14 0.92
N GLN A 145 13.86 -8.64 -0.28
CA GLN A 145 14.44 -7.30 -0.44
C GLN A 145 13.43 -6.22 -0.05
N MET A 146 12.20 -6.31 -0.57
CA MET A 146 11.16 -5.31 -0.33
C MET A 146 10.67 -5.30 1.13
N SER A 147 10.70 -6.45 1.80
CA SER A 147 10.36 -6.55 3.22
C SER A 147 11.33 -5.76 4.12
N GLN A 148 12.59 -5.60 3.70
CA GLN A 148 13.60 -4.81 4.42
C GLN A 148 13.54 -3.32 4.09
N HIS A 149 12.63 -2.90 3.22
CA HIS A 149 12.49 -1.51 2.81
C HIS A 149 11.40 -0.81 3.62
N LYS A 150 11.70 0.36 4.19
CA LYS A 150 10.84 1.13 5.10
C LYS A 150 9.38 1.29 4.63
N TYR A 151 9.20 1.56 3.34
CA TYR A 151 7.88 1.81 2.76
C TYR A 151 7.27 0.55 2.14
N ALA A 152 8.10 -0.26 1.48
CA ALA A 152 7.64 -1.41 0.72
C ALA A 152 7.28 -2.59 1.63
N SER A 153 7.83 -2.67 2.85
CA SER A 153 7.44 -3.68 3.84
C SER A 153 5.94 -3.67 4.11
N ASN A 154 5.33 -2.47 4.21
CA ASN A 154 3.89 -2.32 4.40
C ASN A 154 3.10 -2.83 3.19
N VAL A 155 3.64 -2.64 1.97
CA VAL A 155 3.04 -3.18 0.75
C VAL A 155 3.09 -4.71 0.75
N ILE A 156 4.22 -5.31 1.18
CA ILE A 156 4.33 -6.77 1.31
C ILE A 156 3.35 -7.32 2.35
N GLU A 157 3.18 -6.65 3.48
CA GLU A 157 2.15 -7.04 4.47
C GLU A 157 0.74 -7.01 3.85
N LYS A 158 0.43 -6.01 3.02
CA LYS A 158 -0.85 -5.94 2.30
C LYS A 158 -1.00 -7.00 1.21
N CYS A 159 0.08 -7.38 0.53
CA CYS A 159 0.06 -8.53 -0.37
C CYS A 159 -0.30 -9.82 0.37
N LEU A 160 0.25 -10.02 1.58
CA LEU A 160 -0.05 -11.19 2.42
C LEU A 160 -1.45 -11.17 3.04
N GLU A 161 -2.05 -9.98 3.20
CA GLU A 161 -3.39 -9.79 3.76
C GLU A 161 -4.51 -9.92 2.70
N TYR A 162 -4.29 -9.40 1.49
CA TYR A 162 -5.33 -9.30 0.45
C TYR A 162 -5.12 -10.18 -0.77
N GLY A 163 -3.96 -10.83 -0.88
CA GLY A 163 -3.68 -11.85 -1.89
C GLY A 163 -4.56 -13.09 -1.72
N SER A 164 -4.70 -13.86 -2.80
CA SER A 164 -5.32 -15.18 -2.72
C SER A 164 -4.45 -16.13 -1.89
N THR A 165 -5.06 -17.23 -1.41
CA THR A 165 -4.32 -18.25 -0.65
C THR A 165 -3.08 -18.75 -1.39
N SER A 166 -3.19 -19.03 -2.69
CA SER A 166 -2.06 -19.49 -3.49
C SER A 166 -0.96 -18.43 -3.63
N GLU A 167 -1.33 -17.16 -3.77
CA GLU A 167 -0.35 -16.07 -3.83
C GLU A 167 0.36 -15.91 -2.49
N CYS A 168 -0.36 -15.87 -1.37
CA CYS A 168 0.24 -15.78 -0.03
C CYS A 168 1.17 -16.97 0.25
N GLU A 169 0.81 -18.16 -0.22
CA GLU A 169 1.67 -19.34 -0.13
C GLU A 169 2.98 -19.15 -0.91
N LEU A 170 2.92 -18.67 -2.16
CA LEU A 170 4.11 -18.40 -2.98
C LEU A 170 5.01 -17.33 -2.36
N LEU A 171 4.44 -16.26 -1.82
CA LEU A 171 5.20 -15.20 -1.13
C LEU A 171 5.90 -15.75 0.13
N THR A 172 5.20 -16.60 0.88
CA THR A 172 5.75 -17.25 2.08
C THR A 172 6.87 -18.23 1.72
N GLU A 173 6.71 -19.00 0.63
CA GLU A 173 7.72 -19.91 0.11
C GLU A 173 8.99 -19.18 -0.32
N GLU A 174 8.89 -17.97 -0.89
CA GLU A 174 10.04 -17.15 -1.23
C GLU A 174 10.84 -16.72 0.02
N ILE A 175 10.15 -16.39 1.12
CA ILE A 175 10.77 -15.99 2.39
C ILE A 175 11.43 -17.19 3.09
N ILE A 176 10.73 -18.33 3.16
CA ILE A 176 11.28 -19.57 3.71
C ILE A 176 12.48 -20.01 2.86
N GLY A 177 12.33 -20.00 1.54
CA GLY A 177 13.36 -20.45 0.62
C GLY A 177 13.57 -21.96 0.59
N GLN A 178 14.28 -22.43 -0.44
CA GLN A 178 14.33 -23.84 -0.82
C GLN A 178 15.37 -24.68 -0.06
N SER A 179 16.37 -24.06 0.58
CA SER A 179 17.42 -24.75 1.34
C SER A 179 17.36 -24.40 2.82
N GLU A 180 17.83 -25.32 3.68
CA GLU A 180 18.00 -25.08 5.11
C GLU A 180 19.07 -24.01 5.40
N ASP A 181 20.05 -23.85 4.49
CA ASP A 181 21.07 -22.80 4.55
C ASP A 181 20.55 -21.41 4.15
N ASN A 182 19.25 -21.25 3.86
CA ASN A 182 18.71 -19.96 3.49
C ASN A 182 18.52 -19.05 4.71
N ASP A 183 19.44 -18.08 4.84
CA ASP A 183 19.45 -17.06 5.88
C ASP A 183 18.37 -15.97 5.73
N ASN A 184 17.54 -15.99 4.68
CA ASN A 184 16.51 -14.96 4.43
C ASN A 184 15.63 -14.70 5.66
N LEU A 185 15.07 -15.76 6.24
CA LEU A 185 14.22 -15.63 7.42
C LEU A 185 14.99 -15.06 8.61
N LEU A 186 16.23 -15.49 8.82
CA LEU A 186 17.08 -14.98 9.91
C LEU A 186 17.43 -13.50 9.75
N VAL A 187 17.74 -13.08 8.52
CA VAL A 187 17.98 -11.67 8.19
C VAL A 187 16.72 -10.85 8.46
N MET A 188 15.55 -11.30 7.97
CA MET A 188 14.29 -10.59 8.13
C MET A 188 13.86 -10.46 9.59
N MET A 189 14.04 -11.51 10.41
CA MET A 189 13.72 -11.47 11.85
C MET A 189 14.55 -10.44 12.64
N LYS A 190 15.74 -10.09 12.13
CA LYS A 190 16.64 -9.12 12.77
C LYS A 190 16.49 -7.71 12.23
N ASP A 191 15.83 -7.54 11.09
CA ASP A 191 15.67 -6.26 10.42
C ASP A 191 14.55 -5.41 11.06
N GLN A 192 14.70 -4.08 10.96
CA GLN A 192 13.79 -3.11 11.58
C GLN A 192 12.41 -3.03 10.93
N PHE A 193 12.27 -3.49 9.68
CA PHE A 193 11.00 -3.49 8.93
C PHE A 193 10.53 -4.91 8.63
N ALA A 194 11.43 -5.78 8.18
CA ALA A 194 11.05 -7.12 7.74
C ALA A 194 10.55 -8.02 8.88
N ASN A 195 10.87 -7.70 10.14
CA ASN A 195 10.33 -8.41 11.30
C ASN A 195 8.79 -8.33 11.38
N TYR A 196 8.17 -7.26 10.87
CA TYR A 196 6.71 -7.15 10.79
C TYR A 196 6.14 -8.10 9.73
N VAL A 197 6.80 -8.21 8.58
CA VAL A 197 6.44 -9.19 7.53
C VAL A 197 6.56 -10.63 8.06
N VAL A 198 7.61 -10.95 8.84
CA VAL A 198 7.74 -12.28 9.46
C VAL A 198 6.60 -12.57 10.44
N GLN A 199 6.18 -11.58 11.23
CA GLN A 199 5.01 -11.75 12.10
C GLN A 199 3.72 -11.94 11.29
N LYS A 200 3.58 -11.22 10.17
CA LYS A 200 2.43 -11.36 9.27
C LYS A 200 2.34 -12.76 8.66
N ILE A 201 3.45 -13.32 8.14
CA ILE A 201 3.42 -14.69 7.59
C ILE A 201 3.14 -15.73 8.65
N LEU A 202 3.56 -15.56 9.91
CA LEU A 202 3.20 -16.49 10.99
C LEU A 202 1.68 -16.53 11.25
N GLU A 203 0.99 -15.40 11.02
CA GLU A 203 -0.46 -15.28 11.13
C GLU A 203 -1.18 -15.89 9.92
N THR A 204 -0.71 -15.59 8.71
CA THR A 204 -1.44 -15.87 7.47
C THR A 204 -1.04 -17.18 6.78
N SER A 205 0.10 -17.78 7.13
CA SER A 205 0.56 -19.04 6.54
C SER A 205 -0.35 -20.22 6.88
N ASN A 206 -0.45 -21.19 5.96
CA ASN A 206 -1.11 -22.47 6.24
C ASN A 206 -0.33 -23.29 7.29
N ASP A 207 -0.93 -24.37 7.81
CA ASP A 207 -0.35 -25.14 8.91
C ASP A 207 1.02 -25.75 8.58
N LYS A 208 1.22 -26.22 7.34
CA LYS A 208 2.50 -26.77 6.89
C LYS A 208 3.60 -25.71 6.85
N GLN A 209 3.31 -24.55 6.28
CA GLN A 209 4.24 -23.42 6.23
C GLN A 209 4.52 -22.88 7.63
N ARG A 210 3.50 -22.81 8.49
CA ARG A 210 3.63 -22.39 9.88
C ARG A 210 4.56 -23.32 10.67
N GLU A 211 4.41 -24.64 10.52
CA GLU A 211 5.30 -25.60 11.15
C GLU A 211 6.76 -25.41 10.72
N ILE A 212 7.01 -25.22 9.42
CA ILE A 212 8.35 -24.95 8.89
C ILE A 212 8.92 -23.64 9.47
N LEU A 213 8.12 -22.56 9.48
CA LEU A 213 8.51 -21.27 10.05
C LEU A 213 8.88 -21.41 11.53
N LEU A 214 8.02 -22.04 12.33
CA LEU A 214 8.27 -22.24 13.76
C LEU A 214 9.53 -23.07 14.02
N ASN A 215 9.76 -24.13 13.26
CA ASN A 215 10.98 -24.95 13.40
C ASN A 215 12.26 -24.14 13.07
N ARG A 216 12.23 -23.32 12.01
CA ARG A 216 13.35 -22.44 11.66
C ARG A 216 13.55 -21.30 12.66
N ILE A 217 12.48 -20.77 13.25
CA ILE A 217 12.60 -19.76 14.32
C ILE A 217 13.19 -20.39 15.58
N ARG A 218 12.75 -21.62 15.93
CA ARG A 218 13.17 -22.34 17.15
C ARG A 218 14.69 -22.45 17.25
N VAL A 219 15.38 -22.80 16.16
CA VAL A 219 16.85 -22.93 16.14
C VAL A 219 17.59 -21.61 16.38
N HIS A 220 16.93 -20.47 16.18
CA HIS A 220 17.52 -19.14 16.32
C HIS A 220 17.06 -18.37 17.57
N LEU A 221 16.15 -18.90 18.40
CA LEU A 221 15.56 -18.19 19.54
C LEU A 221 16.61 -17.55 20.47
N ASN A 222 17.65 -18.30 20.85
CA ASN A 222 18.70 -17.80 21.74
C ASN A 222 19.52 -16.67 21.12
N ALA A 223 19.72 -16.68 19.81
CA ALA A 223 20.39 -15.61 19.10
C ALA A 223 19.47 -14.38 18.98
N LEU A 224 18.20 -14.58 18.62
CA LEU A 224 17.21 -13.50 18.42
C LEU A 224 16.97 -12.67 19.67
N LYS A 225 17.02 -13.27 20.87
CA LYS A 225 16.95 -12.54 22.15
C LYS A 225 18.00 -11.42 22.30
N LYS A 226 19.11 -11.50 21.56
CA LYS A 226 20.19 -10.49 21.58
C LYS A 226 19.96 -9.32 20.62
N TYR A 227 19.04 -9.44 19.67
CA TYR A 227 18.75 -8.40 18.68
C TYR A 227 17.54 -7.56 19.10
N THR A 228 17.59 -6.25 18.84
CA THR A 228 16.50 -5.32 19.18
C THR A 228 15.17 -5.78 18.59
N TYR A 229 15.12 -6.06 17.29
CA TYR A 229 13.91 -6.46 16.59
C TYR A 229 13.60 -7.95 16.73
N GLY A 230 14.63 -8.80 16.86
CA GLY A 230 14.47 -10.24 17.06
C GLY A 230 13.69 -10.62 18.32
N LYS A 231 13.72 -9.78 19.37
CA LYS A 231 12.91 -9.97 20.58
C LYS A 231 11.40 -9.97 20.31
N HIS A 232 10.93 -9.20 19.33
CA HIS A 232 9.52 -9.18 18.94
C HIS A 232 9.10 -10.52 18.32
N ILE A 233 9.97 -11.11 17.50
CA ILE A 233 9.72 -12.44 16.93
C ILE A 233 9.67 -13.51 18.01
N VAL A 234 10.58 -13.46 18.99
CA VAL A 234 10.58 -14.41 20.13
C VAL A 234 9.27 -14.30 20.91
N ALA A 235 8.82 -13.08 21.24
CA ALA A 235 7.56 -12.88 21.95
C ALA A 235 6.36 -13.41 21.14
N ARG A 236 6.35 -13.18 19.82
CA ARG A 236 5.28 -13.69 18.94
C ARG A 236 5.30 -15.22 18.84
N PHE A 237 6.48 -15.81 18.74
CA PHE A 237 6.66 -17.27 18.74
C PHE A 237 6.12 -17.90 20.03
N GLU A 238 6.49 -17.36 21.19
CA GLU A 238 6.04 -17.85 22.50
C GLU A 238 4.51 -17.76 22.63
N GLN A 239 3.91 -16.65 22.19
CA GLN A 239 2.45 -16.48 22.18
C GLN A 239 1.75 -17.56 21.33
N LEU A 240 2.24 -17.83 20.11
CA LEU A 240 1.64 -18.82 19.23
C LEU A 240 1.77 -20.24 19.80
N CYS A 241 2.88 -20.57 20.46
CA CYS A 241 3.02 -21.85 21.15
C CYS A 241 2.06 -22.01 22.34
N CYS A 242 1.69 -20.91 23.02
CA CYS A 242 0.74 -20.90 24.12
C CYS A 242 -0.73 -20.95 23.65
N GLU A 243 -1.07 -20.36 22.50
CA GLU A 243 -2.43 -20.28 21.96
C GLU A 243 -2.88 -21.57 21.23
N GLY A 244 -1.95 -22.43 20.76
CA GLY A 244 -2.32 -23.70 20.15
C GLY A 244 -1.18 -24.65 19.74
N THR A 245 -1.32 -25.91 20.16
CA THR A 245 -0.85 -27.14 19.47
C THR A 245 0.65 -27.47 19.34
N PHE A 246 1.55 -26.84 20.10
CA PHE A 246 2.95 -27.31 20.23
C PHE A 246 3.42 -27.44 21.69
N CYS A 247 2.57 -28.01 22.56
CA CYS A 247 3.04 -28.58 23.83
C CYS A 247 3.68 -29.94 23.58
N TYR A 248 4.85 -29.99 22.94
CA TYR A 248 5.76 -31.12 23.08
C TYR A 248 7.19 -30.60 23.26
N ASN A 249 7.62 -30.68 24.52
CA ASN A 249 8.98 -30.79 25.03
C ASN A 249 10.02 -29.79 24.51
N THR A 250 10.51 -28.91 25.38
CA THR A 250 11.93 -28.83 25.79
C THR A 250 12.16 -27.64 26.72
N PHE A 251 11.92 -27.84 28.02
CA PHE A 251 12.86 -27.39 29.04
C PHE A 251 13.64 -28.65 29.42
N ASP A 252 14.81 -28.83 28.80
CA ASP A 252 16.00 -29.49 29.33
C ASP A 252 17.15 -29.30 28.32
#